data_AF-A0A7W7PUM9-F1
#
_entry.id   AF-A0A7W7PUM9-F1
#
_cell.length_a   1.000
_cell.length_b   1.000
_cell.length_c   1.000
_cell.angle_alpha   90.00
_cell.angle_beta   90.00
_cell.angle_gamma   90.00
#
_symmetry.space_group_name_H-M   'P 1'
#
loop_
_entity.id
_entity.type
_entity.pdbx_description
1 polymer ?
#
loop_
_entity_poly.entity_id
_entity_poly.type
_entity_poly.pdbx_seq_one_letter_code
_entity_poly.pdbx_strand_id
1 'polypeptide(L)'
;MCNPRRVRVRASSRLTRMWQEELSRTGRASAEVAGEATLRQEFGTLLGAAARRAFETALGADTRWTWQDGAYRLETDGGTVVYHLDTGEIELTARLSDVVTAEAEVTRTLEGTVRVEATAERTAKYYDDSWAGLSRSVAERTARLEAQERADRDAARQAAREEERARLAGQRSLASQRDEIDAEARAEAERRAAEDAERRREELERDAEVRLREARTDFLRPVHEVLAVAYRDAIVEYARTHGAQDLRVDETDGTLNIQFEMEA
;
A
#
# COMPACT_ATOMS: atom_id res chain seq x y z
N MET A 1 66.10 -63.90 -5.76
CA MET A 1 65.08 -62.83 -5.84
C MET A 1 63.97 -63.18 -4.86
N CYS A 2 63.68 -62.31 -3.89
CA CYS A 2 62.58 -62.52 -2.96
C CYS A 2 61.23 -62.23 -3.64
N ASN A 3 60.20 -63.02 -3.32
CA ASN A 3 58.84 -62.75 -3.80
C ASN A 3 58.27 -61.50 -3.11
N PRO A 4 57.60 -60.59 -3.85
CA PRO A 4 57.01 -59.40 -3.25
C PRO A 4 55.87 -59.77 -2.29
N ARG A 5 55.94 -59.25 -1.06
CA ARG A 5 54.87 -59.32 -0.07
C ARG A 5 53.92 -58.15 -0.24
N ARG A 6 52.74 -58.22 0.39
CA ARG A 6 51.68 -57.21 0.26
C ARG A 6 51.21 -56.74 1.62
N VAL A 7 50.90 -55.46 1.73
CA VAL A 7 50.17 -54.88 2.85
C VAL A 7 48.90 -54.23 2.34
N ARG A 8 47.79 -54.47 3.03
CA ARG A 8 46.49 -53.89 2.71
C ARG A 8 46.07 -52.96 3.85
N VAL A 9 45.75 -51.73 3.49
CA VAL A 9 45.26 -50.71 4.42
C VAL A 9 43.86 -50.30 4.01
N ARG A 10 42.96 -50.20 4.98
CA ARG A 10 41.62 -49.60 4.84
C ARG A 10 41.62 -48.26 5.55
N ALA A 11 41.06 -47.24 4.92
CA ALA A 11 40.81 -45.94 5.50
C ALA A 11 39.33 -45.58 5.37
N SER A 12 38.83 -44.75 6.28
CA SER A 12 37.46 -44.23 6.29
C SER A 12 37.52 -42.71 6.45
N SER A 13 36.65 -41.99 5.75
CA SER A 13 36.50 -40.54 5.84
C SER A 13 35.05 -40.19 6.09
N ARG A 14 34.81 -39.28 7.04
CA ARG A 14 33.48 -38.77 7.37
C ARG A 14 33.44 -37.29 7.08
N LEU A 15 32.43 -36.86 6.31
CA LEU A 15 32.24 -35.46 5.94
C LEU A 15 30.83 -35.02 6.31
N THR A 16 30.72 -33.83 6.91
CA THR A 16 29.45 -33.18 7.21
C THR A 16 29.40 -31.86 6.45
N ARG A 17 28.27 -31.59 5.80
CA ARG A 17 28.00 -30.32 5.13
C ARG A 17 26.64 -29.78 5.53
N MET A 18 26.54 -28.47 5.65
CA MET A 18 25.28 -27.76 5.88
C MET A 18 24.89 -27.04 4.60
N TRP A 19 23.60 -26.91 4.38
CA TRP A 19 23.04 -26.15 3.26
C TRP A 19 21.84 -25.34 3.74
N GLN A 20 21.55 -24.27 3.01
CA GLN A 20 20.46 -23.34 3.26
C GLN A 20 19.86 -22.92 1.92
N GLU A 21 18.54 -22.87 1.86
CA GLU A 21 17.77 -22.34 0.74
C GLU A 21 16.77 -21.32 1.27
N GLU A 22 16.54 -20.26 0.50
CA GLU A 22 15.66 -19.17 0.89
C GLU A 22 14.68 -18.85 -0.23
N LEU A 23 13.47 -18.48 0.17
CA LEU A 23 12.44 -17.97 -0.73
C LEU A 23 11.86 -16.68 -0.12
N SER A 24 12.15 -15.56 -0.79
CA SER A 24 11.57 -14.26 -0.46
C SER A 24 10.45 -13.90 -1.40
N ARG A 25 9.43 -13.24 -0.85
CA ARG A 25 8.29 -12.69 -1.59
C ARG A 25 7.91 -11.33 -1.05
N THR A 26 7.54 -10.45 -1.97
CA THR A 26 7.07 -9.10 -1.64
C THR A 26 5.60 -8.98 -2.01
N GLY A 27 4.79 -8.62 -1.02
CA GLY A 27 3.41 -8.19 -1.19
C GLY A 27 3.33 -6.67 -1.25
N ARG A 28 2.34 -6.17 -1.98
CA ARG A 28 2.03 -4.74 -2.08
C ARG A 28 0.53 -4.55 -1.96
N ALA A 29 0.12 -3.57 -1.17
CA ALA A 29 -1.25 -3.17 -1.01
C ALA A 29 -1.39 -1.65 -1.14
N SER A 30 -2.57 -1.21 -1.56
CA SER A 30 -2.92 0.20 -1.66
C SER A 30 -4.31 0.44 -1.12
N ALA A 31 -4.50 1.52 -0.38
CA ALA A 31 -5.79 1.95 0.14
C ALA A 31 -6.03 3.41 -0.25
N GLU A 32 -7.21 3.69 -0.80
CA GLU A 32 -7.68 5.07 -0.96
C GLU A 32 -8.26 5.54 0.37
N VAL A 33 -7.86 6.74 0.77
CA VAL A 33 -8.26 7.34 2.05
C VAL A 33 -8.79 8.74 1.76
N ALA A 34 -9.89 9.09 2.43
CA ALA A 34 -10.41 10.44 2.41
C ALA A 34 -10.58 10.96 3.83
N GLY A 35 -10.22 12.23 4.03
CA GLY A 35 -10.54 13.00 5.22
C GLY A 35 -11.56 14.09 4.86
N GLU A 36 -12.55 14.28 5.71
CA GLU A 36 -13.62 15.25 5.51
C GLU A 36 -13.74 16.16 6.73
N ALA A 37 -14.04 17.43 6.47
CA ALA A 37 -14.37 18.40 7.50
C ALA A 37 -15.70 19.05 7.14
N THR A 38 -16.60 19.16 8.11
CA THR A 38 -17.93 19.73 7.91
C THR A 38 -18.16 20.90 8.84
N LEU A 39 -18.65 22.01 8.29
CA LEU A 39 -19.06 23.20 9.00
C LEU A 39 -20.54 23.46 8.73
N ARG A 40 -21.35 23.42 9.79
CA ARG A 40 -22.76 23.78 9.75
C ARG A 40 -22.97 25.15 10.37
N GLN A 41 -23.72 26.00 9.69
CA GLN A 41 -23.96 27.38 10.10
C GLN A 41 -25.40 27.80 9.81
N GLU A 42 -25.95 28.61 10.72
CA GLU A 42 -27.20 29.30 10.47
C GLU A 42 -27.06 30.25 9.28
N PHE A 43 -28.05 30.22 8.38
CA PHE A 43 -28.07 31.09 7.20
C PHE A 43 -29.47 31.66 6.94
N GLY A 44 -30.45 30.77 6.76
CA GLY A 44 -31.83 31.11 6.48
C GLY A 44 -32.53 31.84 7.63
N THR A 45 -32.11 31.64 8.88
CA THR A 45 -32.62 32.39 10.05
C THR A 45 -32.09 33.83 10.10
N LEU A 46 -30.93 34.09 9.48
CA LEU A 46 -30.38 35.45 9.32
C LEU A 46 -31.12 36.23 8.22
N LEU A 47 -31.84 35.52 7.34
CA LEU A 47 -32.70 36.12 6.34
C LEU A 47 -34.10 36.36 6.92
N GLY A 48 -34.70 37.51 6.63
CA GLY A 48 -36.13 37.71 6.91
C GLY A 48 -36.98 36.71 6.13
N ALA A 49 -38.17 36.35 6.64
CA ALA A 49 -39.02 35.31 6.06
C ALA A 49 -39.36 35.50 4.56
N ALA A 50 -39.45 36.75 4.09
CA ALA A 50 -39.63 37.05 2.67
C ALA A 50 -38.36 36.74 1.86
N ALA A 51 -37.19 37.19 2.32
CA ALA A 51 -35.91 36.93 1.68
C ALA A 51 -35.55 35.43 1.65
N ARG A 52 -35.85 34.71 2.73
CA ARG A 52 -35.67 33.25 2.79
C ARG A 52 -36.50 32.52 1.73
N ARG A 53 -37.79 32.84 1.59
CA ARG A 53 -38.66 32.22 0.58
C ARG A 53 -38.20 32.51 -0.85
N ALA A 54 -37.75 33.74 -1.11
CA ALA A 54 -37.19 34.11 -2.41
C ALA A 54 -35.90 33.31 -2.70
N PHE A 55 -35.02 33.17 -1.71
CA PHE A 55 -33.80 32.36 -1.82
C PHE A 55 -34.10 30.88 -2.09
N GLU A 56 -35.03 30.29 -1.35
CA GLU A 56 -35.45 28.89 -1.52
C GLU A 56 -36.08 28.65 -2.91
N THR A 57 -36.82 29.63 -3.43
CA THR A 57 -37.39 29.59 -4.79
C THR A 57 -36.28 29.67 -5.84
N ALA A 58 -35.29 30.56 -5.64
CA ALA A 58 -34.16 30.72 -6.54
C ALA A 58 -33.25 29.47 -6.55
N LEU A 59 -33.04 28.82 -5.40
CA LEU A 59 -32.33 27.53 -5.31
C LEU A 59 -33.02 26.45 -6.16
N GLY A 60 -34.35 26.36 -6.08
CA GLY A 60 -35.12 25.41 -6.89
C GLY A 60 -35.10 25.67 -8.39
N ALA A 61 -34.77 26.90 -8.80
CA ALA A 61 -34.64 27.29 -10.20
C ALA A 61 -33.19 27.14 -10.72
N ASP A 62 -32.18 27.16 -9.86
CA ASP A 62 -30.77 27.02 -10.25
C ASP A 62 -30.43 25.54 -10.51
N THR A 63 -30.17 25.21 -11.78
CA THR A 63 -29.88 23.84 -12.23
C THR A 63 -28.57 23.25 -11.69
N ARG A 64 -27.69 24.07 -11.10
CA ARG A 64 -26.46 23.57 -10.44
C ARG A 64 -26.77 22.88 -9.12
N TRP A 65 -27.90 23.23 -8.49
CA TRP A 65 -28.33 22.65 -7.24
C TRP A 65 -29.24 21.44 -7.49
N THR A 66 -28.99 20.38 -6.76
CA THR A 66 -29.78 19.16 -6.81
C THR A 66 -30.60 19.02 -5.55
N TRP A 67 -31.92 18.83 -5.70
CA TRP A 67 -32.81 18.54 -4.59
C TRP A 67 -32.71 17.06 -4.19
N GLN A 68 -32.30 16.79 -2.94
CA GLN A 68 -32.18 15.44 -2.42
C GLN A 68 -32.38 15.40 -0.90
N ASP A 69 -33.17 14.44 -0.42
CA ASP A 69 -33.37 14.16 1.02
C ASP A 69 -33.82 15.38 1.86
N GLY A 70 -34.61 16.28 1.30
CA GLY A 70 -35.06 17.48 2.05
C GLY A 70 -34.06 18.64 2.05
N ALA A 71 -32.98 18.56 1.26
CA ALA A 71 -31.97 19.60 1.14
C ALA A 71 -31.58 19.87 -0.32
N TYR A 72 -31.11 21.09 -0.60
CA TYR A 72 -30.45 21.43 -1.87
C TYR A 72 -28.95 21.19 -1.73
N ARG A 73 -28.37 20.42 -2.66
CA ARG A 73 -26.95 20.05 -2.68
C ARG A 73 -26.24 20.61 -3.91
N LEU A 74 -25.02 21.07 -3.71
CA LEU A 74 -24.13 21.54 -4.77
C LEU A 74 -22.74 20.93 -4.58
N GLU A 75 -22.27 20.21 -5.59
CA GLU A 75 -20.88 19.74 -5.64
C GLU A 75 -19.95 20.86 -6.11
N THR A 76 -18.77 20.93 -5.51
CA THR A 76 -17.72 21.91 -5.79
C THR A 76 -16.37 21.22 -5.96
N ASP A 77 -15.36 21.91 -6.52
CA ASP A 77 -14.00 21.37 -6.78
C ASP A 77 -13.19 21.03 -5.50
N GLY A 78 -13.81 21.00 -4.33
CA GLY A 78 -13.17 20.61 -3.07
C GLY A 78 -14.12 20.02 -2.03
N GLY A 79 -15.35 19.68 -2.42
CA GLY A 79 -16.35 19.12 -1.52
C GLY A 79 -17.77 19.59 -1.87
N THR A 80 -18.65 19.71 -0.88
CA THR A 80 -20.09 19.85 -1.12
C THR A 80 -20.68 20.97 -0.27
N VAL A 81 -21.68 21.67 -0.81
CA VAL A 81 -22.51 22.65 -0.09
C VAL A 81 -23.93 22.11 -0.01
N VAL A 82 -24.52 22.11 1.17
CA VAL A 82 -25.88 21.64 1.41
C VAL A 82 -26.69 22.71 2.14
N TYR A 83 -27.87 23.03 1.62
CA TYR A 83 -28.84 23.88 2.27
C TYR A 83 -30.05 23.07 2.75
N HIS A 84 -30.27 23.07 4.07
CA HIS A 84 -31.33 22.30 4.72
C HIS A 84 -32.61 23.16 4.81
N LEU A 85 -33.69 22.78 4.13
CA LEU A 85 -34.92 23.61 4.06
C LEU A 85 -35.66 23.73 5.39
N ASP A 86 -35.61 22.69 6.21
CA ASP A 86 -36.31 22.61 7.49
C ASP A 86 -35.70 23.58 8.51
N THR A 87 -34.37 23.56 8.67
CA THR A 87 -33.67 24.41 9.64
C THR A 87 -33.25 25.74 9.05
N GLY A 88 -33.05 25.82 7.73
CA GLY A 88 -32.46 26.95 7.05
C GLY A 88 -30.94 27.03 7.26
N GLU A 89 -30.28 25.95 7.64
CA GLU A 89 -28.82 25.93 7.82
C GLU A 89 -28.10 25.62 6.51
N ILE A 90 -26.89 26.15 6.38
CA ILE A 90 -25.93 25.74 5.35
C ILE A 90 -24.88 24.86 5.99
N GLU A 91 -24.59 23.76 5.33
CA GLU A 91 -23.55 22.82 5.64
C GLU A 91 -22.51 22.81 4.53
N LEU A 92 -21.25 23.04 4.88
CA LEU A 92 -20.12 23.07 3.98
C LEU A 92 -19.22 21.89 4.34
N THR A 93 -18.96 20.99 3.39
CA THR A 93 -18.05 19.86 3.59
C THR A 93 -16.86 20.02 2.66
N ALA A 94 -15.65 20.04 3.21
CA ALA A 94 -14.42 19.92 2.43
C ALA A 94 -13.94 18.46 2.47
N ARG A 95 -13.54 17.92 1.32
CA ARG A 95 -13.04 16.55 1.19
C ARG A 95 -11.67 16.53 0.56
N LEU A 96 -10.73 15.86 1.20
CA LEU A 96 -9.40 15.58 0.66
C LEU A 96 -9.23 14.07 0.55
N SER A 97 -8.58 13.61 -0.53
CA SER A 97 -8.31 12.19 -0.76
C SER A 97 -6.85 11.96 -1.10
N ASP A 98 -6.35 10.78 -0.75
CA ASP A 98 -4.99 10.34 -1.00
C ASP A 98 -4.95 8.82 -1.18
N VAL A 99 -3.87 8.31 -1.77
CA VAL A 99 -3.63 6.87 -1.92
C VAL A 99 -2.41 6.48 -1.12
N VAL A 100 -2.62 5.64 -0.11
CA VAL A 100 -1.55 5.08 0.71
C VAL A 100 -1.13 3.74 0.11
N THR A 101 0.17 3.53 -0.05
CA THR A 101 0.72 2.26 -0.53
C THR A 101 1.73 1.70 0.47
N ALA A 102 1.61 0.41 0.78
CA ALA A 102 2.55 -0.29 1.63
C ALA A 102 3.07 -1.57 0.96
N GLU A 103 4.31 -1.91 1.31
CA GLU A 103 4.98 -3.12 0.85
C GLU A 103 5.47 -3.93 2.06
N ALA A 104 5.47 -5.25 1.89
CA ALA A 104 5.94 -6.18 2.91
C ALA A 104 6.68 -7.34 2.27
N GLU A 105 7.86 -7.65 2.81
CA GLU A 105 8.65 -8.81 2.41
C GLU A 105 8.52 -9.92 3.45
N VAL A 106 8.27 -11.13 2.98
CA VAL A 106 8.27 -12.36 3.78
C VAL A 106 9.31 -13.30 3.21
N THR A 107 10.19 -13.78 4.09
CA THR A 107 11.26 -14.72 3.76
C THR A 107 11.03 -16.03 4.49
N ARG A 108 11.15 -17.15 3.76
CA ARG A 108 11.22 -18.49 4.35
C ARG A 108 12.57 -19.11 4.07
N THR A 109 13.18 -19.62 5.13
CA THR A 109 14.50 -20.26 5.09
C THR A 109 14.36 -21.73 5.44
N LEU A 110 14.96 -22.60 4.64
CA LEU A 110 15.05 -24.03 4.88
C LEU A 110 16.51 -24.44 4.96
N GLU A 111 16.87 -25.10 6.06
CA GLU A 111 18.23 -25.52 6.33
C GLU A 111 18.30 -27.05 6.45
N GLY A 112 19.46 -27.61 6.13
CA GLY A 112 19.69 -29.04 6.28
C GLY A 112 21.16 -29.41 6.45
N THR A 113 21.38 -30.65 6.90
CA THR A 113 22.71 -31.21 7.09
C THR A 113 22.83 -32.54 6.36
N VAL A 114 23.91 -32.71 5.61
CA VAL A 114 24.29 -33.96 4.94
C VAL A 114 25.50 -34.54 5.65
N ARG A 115 25.44 -35.85 5.95
CA ARG A 115 26.52 -36.60 6.61
C ARG A 115 26.83 -37.84 5.80
N VAL A 116 28.07 -37.95 5.32
CA VAL A 116 28.52 -39.10 4.54
C VAL A 116 29.73 -39.74 5.18
N GLU A 117 29.86 -41.05 4.94
CA GLU A 117 31.02 -41.84 5.32
C GLU A 117 31.44 -42.68 4.11
N ALA A 118 32.70 -42.57 3.71
CA ALA A 118 33.26 -43.35 2.62
C ALA A 118 34.49 -44.12 3.09
N THR A 119 34.63 -45.35 2.61
CA THR A 119 35.75 -46.23 2.94
C THR A 119 36.49 -46.63 1.68
N ALA A 120 37.82 -46.66 1.72
CA ALA A 120 38.64 -47.13 0.61
C ALA A 120 39.77 -48.05 1.10
N GLU A 121 40.15 -49.01 0.26
CA GLU A 121 41.24 -49.94 0.51
C GLU A 121 42.35 -49.77 -0.52
N ARG A 122 43.61 -49.87 -0.07
CA ARG A 122 44.78 -49.93 -0.95
C ARG A 122 45.74 -51.02 -0.52
N THR A 123 46.36 -51.64 -1.53
CA THR A 123 47.35 -52.68 -1.35
C THR A 123 48.66 -52.22 -1.98
N ALA A 124 49.74 -52.21 -1.20
CA ALA A 124 51.07 -51.90 -1.67
C ALA A 124 51.99 -53.13 -1.52
N LYS A 125 53.00 -53.22 -2.39
CA LYS A 125 53.98 -54.31 -2.38
C LYS A 125 55.26 -53.88 -1.65
N TYR A 126 55.91 -54.82 -0.98
CA TYR A 126 57.22 -54.62 -0.36
C TYR A 126 58.11 -55.86 -0.50
N TYR A 127 59.42 -55.69 -0.31
CA TYR A 127 60.39 -56.77 -0.23
C TYR A 127 61.08 -56.76 1.14
N ASP A 128 61.40 -57.93 1.69
CA ASP A 128 62.03 -58.05 3.02
C ASP A 128 63.46 -57.47 3.02
N ASP A 129 64.15 -57.48 1.87
CA ASP A 129 65.46 -56.90 1.65
C ASP A 129 65.42 -55.41 1.28
N SER A 130 64.23 -54.79 1.30
CA SER A 130 64.02 -53.38 0.91
C SER A 130 64.51 -53.05 -0.50
N TRP A 131 64.49 -54.03 -1.41
CA TRP A 131 64.86 -53.85 -2.81
C TRP A 131 64.12 -52.65 -3.45
N ALA A 132 64.87 -51.79 -4.16
CA ALA A 132 64.39 -50.54 -4.76
C ALA A 132 63.74 -49.53 -3.78
N GLY A 133 64.06 -49.61 -2.48
CA GLY A 133 63.49 -48.74 -1.45
C GLY A 133 62.06 -49.14 -1.03
N LEU A 134 61.56 -50.29 -1.48
CA LEU A 134 60.21 -50.78 -1.20
C LEU A 134 60.20 -51.63 0.08
N SER A 135 60.46 -50.98 1.22
CA SER A 135 60.33 -51.60 2.53
C SER A 135 58.86 -51.70 2.95
N ARG A 136 58.57 -52.53 3.96
CA ARG A 136 57.22 -52.65 4.54
C ARG A 136 56.66 -51.31 5.03
N SER A 137 57.50 -50.48 5.66
CA SER A 137 57.08 -49.17 6.18
C SER A 137 56.73 -48.18 5.07
N VAL A 138 57.46 -48.21 3.95
CA VAL A 138 57.14 -47.43 2.75
C VAL A 138 55.82 -47.91 2.17
N ALA A 139 55.64 -49.23 1.99
CA ALA A 139 54.40 -49.79 1.47
C ALA A 139 53.18 -49.48 2.36
N GLU A 140 53.31 -49.57 3.68
CA GLU A 140 52.24 -49.20 4.63
C GLU A 140 51.90 -47.71 4.57
N ARG A 141 52.92 -46.83 4.51
CA ARG A 141 52.72 -45.38 4.40
C ARG A 141 52.02 -45.02 3.08
N THR A 142 52.50 -45.56 1.96
CA THR A 142 51.90 -45.34 0.64
C THR A 142 50.48 -45.86 0.58
N ALA A 143 50.23 -47.11 1.02
CA ALA A 143 48.89 -47.68 1.06
C ALA A 143 47.94 -46.88 1.95
N ARG A 144 48.41 -46.38 3.11
CA ARG A 144 47.61 -45.53 4.00
C ARG A 144 47.27 -44.18 3.34
N LEU A 145 48.26 -43.50 2.76
CA LEU A 145 48.05 -42.20 2.12
C LEU A 145 47.09 -42.31 0.93
N GLU A 146 47.30 -43.29 0.05
CA GLU A 146 46.42 -43.52 -1.10
C GLU A 146 45.01 -44.00 -0.70
N ALA A 147 44.88 -44.80 0.38
CA ALA A 147 43.57 -45.21 0.88
C ALA A 147 42.82 -44.02 1.49
N GLN A 148 43.51 -43.18 2.27
CA GLN A 148 42.92 -41.98 2.85
C GLN A 148 42.49 -40.98 1.77
N GLU A 149 43.38 -40.65 0.83
CA GLU A 149 43.08 -39.72 -0.27
C GLU A 149 41.90 -40.22 -1.12
N ARG A 150 41.76 -41.54 -1.29
CA ARG A 150 40.60 -42.11 -1.98
C ARG A 150 39.34 -42.03 -1.14
N ALA A 151 39.39 -42.36 0.15
CA ALA A 151 38.26 -42.23 1.06
C ALA A 151 37.77 -40.77 1.15
N ASP A 152 38.68 -39.80 1.22
CA ASP A 152 38.35 -38.37 1.23
C ASP A 152 37.71 -37.92 -0.08
N ARG A 153 38.25 -38.33 -1.23
CA ARG A 153 37.65 -38.04 -2.55
C ARG A 153 36.27 -38.68 -2.71
N ASP A 154 36.08 -39.89 -2.20
CA ASP A 154 34.80 -40.60 -2.25
C ASP A 154 33.78 -39.90 -1.34
N ALA A 155 34.16 -39.55 -0.11
CA ALA A 155 33.33 -38.78 0.82
C ALA A 155 32.96 -37.41 0.25
N ALA A 156 33.91 -36.66 -0.30
CA ALA A 156 33.63 -35.34 -0.91
C ALA A 156 32.65 -35.44 -2.09
N ARG A 157 32.81 -36.44 -2.96
CA ARG A 157 31.89 -36.67 -4.09
C ARG A 157 30.49 -37.09 -3.64
N GLN A 158 30.40 -37.95 -2.62
CA GLN A 158 29.11 -38.36 -2.05
C GLN A 158 28.43 -37.17 -1.37
N ALA A 159 29.14 -36.42 -0.53
CA ALA A 159 28.60 -35.24 0.15
C ALA A 159 28.04 -34.23 -0.85
N ALA A 160 28.79 -33.90 -1.92
CA ALA A 160 28.32 -32.96 -2.92
C ALA A 160 27.05 -33.42 -3.65
N ARG A 161 26.93 -34.72 -3.95
CA ARG A 161 25.72 -35.29 -4.59
C ARG A 161 24.52 -35.30 -3.66
N GLU A 162 24.73 -35.64 -2.39
CA GLU A 162 23.65 -35.66 -1.40
C GLU A 162 23.20 -34.25 -1.02
N GLU A 163 24.13 -33.31 -0.90
CA GLU A 163 23.86 -31.88 -0.71
C GLU A 163 23.01 -31.34 -1.86
N GLU A 164 23.41 -31.57 -3.12
CA GLU A 164 22.65 -31.12 -4.28
C GLU A 164 21.23 -31.71 -4.31
N ARG A 165 21.07 -33.01 -4.01
CA ARG A 165 19.75 -33.65 -3.92
C ARG A 165 18.90 -33.04 -2.81
N ALA A 166 19.51 -32.77 -1.65
CA ALA A 166 18.82 -32.18 -0.52
C ALA A 166 18.39 -30.74 -0.82
N ARG A 167 19.26 -29.94 -1.46
CA ARG A 167 18.95 -28.58 -1.93
C ARG A 167 17.81 -28.58 -2.94
N LEU A 168 17.84 -29.44 -3.96
CA LEU A 168 16.75 -29.54 -4.95
C LEU A 168 15.43 -30.03 -4.33
N ALA A 169 15.48 -30.87 -3.29
CA ALA A 169 14.29 -31.23 -2.52
C ALA A 169 13.78 -30.03 -1.71
N GLY A 170 14.69 -29.28 -1.08
CA GLY A 170 14.37 -28.06 -0.34
C GLY A 170 13.73 -26.98 -1.20
N GLN A 171 14.28 -26.73 -2.40
CA GLN A 171 13.70 -25.81 -3.38
C GLN A 171 12.30 -26.22 -3.81
N ARG A 172 12.05 -27.51 -4.02
CA ARG A 172 10.69 -28.01 -4.34
C ARG A 172 9.73 -27.83 -3.18
N SER A 173 10.19 -28.02 -1.94
CA SER A 173 9.41 -27.76 -0.74
C SER A 173 9.04 -26.27 -0.63
N LEU A 174 10.01 -25.37 -0.78
CA LEU A 174 9.77 -23.93 -0.78
C LEU A 174 8.84 -23.51 -1.92
N ALA A 175 9.03 -24.06 -3.12
CA ALA A 175 8.14 -23.81 -4.26
C ALA A 175 6.69 -24.25 -4.00
N SER A 176 6.47 -25.34 -3.26
CA SER A 176 5.12 -25.77 -2.87
C SER A 176 4.45 -24.86 -1.83
N GLN A 177 5.24 -24.07 -1.08
CA GLN A 177 4.77 -23.08 -0.11
C GLN A 177 4.65 -21.68 -0.73
N ARG A 178 4.92 -21.54 -2.03
CA ARG A 178 4.92 -20.25 -2.72
C ARG A 178 3.65 -19.45 -2.46
N ASP A 179 2.49 -20.08 -2.66
CA ASP A 179 1.21 -19.38 -2.60
C ASP A 179 0.89 -18.94 -1.16
N GLU A 180 1.35 -19.69 -0.16
CA GLU A 180 1.24 -19.34 1.25
C GLU A 180 2.12 -18.13 1.59
N ILE A 181 3.37 -18.12 1.14
CA ILE A 181 4.30 -17.00 1.37
C ILE A 181 3.81 -15.75 0.62
N ASP A 182 3.30 -15.91 -0.61
CA ASP A 182 2.68 -14.83 -1.38
C ASP A 182 1.45 -14.26 -0.66
N ALA A 183 0.61 -15.11 -0.08
CA ALA A 183 -0.55 -14.68 0.71
C ALA A 183 -0.15 -13.97 2.02
N GLU A 184 0.85 -14.48 2.74
CA GLU A 184 1.38 -13.86 3.96
C GLU A 184 1.96 -12.46 3.68
N ALA A 185 2.74 -12.32 2.61
CA ALA A 185 3.32 -11.04 2.22
C ALA A 185 2.24 -10.01 1.83
N ARG A 186 1.17 -10.45 1.15
CA ARG A 186 0.01 -9.58 0.84
C ARG A 186 -0.76 -9.19 2.09
N ALA A 187 -1.07 -10.13 2.97
CA ALA A 187 -1.78 -9.84 4.22
C ALA A 187 -1.01 -8.88 5.11
N GLU A 188 0.32 -9.00 5.19
CA GLU A 188 1.16 -8.04 5.91
C GLU A 188 1.18 -6.66 5.23
N ALA A 189 1.26 -6.59 3.90
CA ALA A 189 1.17 -5.32 3.19
C ALA A 189 -0.19 -4.65 3.40
N GLU A 190 -1.29 -5.41 3.41
CA GLU A 190 -2.65 -4.92 3.70
C GLU A 190 -2.77 -4.38 5.13
N ARG A 191 -2.22 -5.09 6.12
CA ARG A 191 -2.17 -4.60 7.51
C ARG A 191 -1.46 -3.26 7.62
N ARG A 192 -0.27 -3.15 7.02
CA ARG A 192 0.50 -1.90 7.02
C ARG A 192 -0.22 -0.78 6.28
N ALA A 193 -0.80 -1.07 5.12
CA ALA A 193 -1.58 -0.09 4.37
C ALA A 193 -2.78 0.42 5.18
N ALA A 194 -3.46 -0.45 5.94
CA ALA A 194 -4.56 -0.05 6.81
C ALA A 194 -4.10 0.83 7.98
N GLU A 195 -3.00 0.47 8.65
CA GLU A 195 -2.42 1.29 9.72
C GLU A 195 -1.97 2.67 9.22
N ASP A 196 -1.34 2.71 8.06
CA ASP A 196 -0.90 3.95 7.41
C ASP A 196 -2.11 4.77 6.94
N ALA A 197 -3.17 4.11 6.47
CA ALA A 197 -4.41 4.75 6.05
C ALA A 197 -5.12 5.47 7.18
N GLU A 198 -5.21 4.88 8.37
CA GLU A 198 -5.81 5.55 9.53
C GLU A 198 -5.03 6.80 9.93
N ARG A 199 -3.69 6.72 10.01
CA ARG A 199 -2.86 7.90 10.28
C ARG A 199 -3.04 8.98 9.22
N ARG A 200 -3.11 8.57 7.95
CA ARG A 200 -3.32 9.51 6.84
C ARG A 200 -4.71 10.14 6.87
N ARG A 201 -5.74 9.40 7.29
CA ARG A 201 -7.10 9.94 7.45
C ARG A 201 -7.12 11.09 8.44
N GLU A 202 -6.53 10.91 9.62
CA GLU A 202 -6.47 11.95 10.65
C GLU A 202 -5.69 13.20 10.19
N GLU A 203 -4.67 13.04 9.35
CA GLU A 203 -3.99 14.17 8.70
C GLU A 203 -4.90 14.86 7.69
N LEU A 204 -5.55 14.11 6.80
CA LEU A 204 -6.44 14.64 5.78
C LEU A 204 -7.65 15.35 6.39
N GLU A 205 -8.20 14.87 7.51
CA GLU A 205 -9.28 15.54 8.25
C GLU A 205 -8.83 16.91 8.79
N ARG A 206 -7.65 16.97 9.41
CA ARG A 206 -7.07 18.24 9.89
C ARG A 206 -6.79 19.21 8.73
N ASP A 207 -6.26 18.70 7.63
CA ASP A 207 -6.01 19.50 6.42
C ASP A 207 -7.32 19.96 5.78
N ALA A 208 -8.37 19.13 5.80
CA ALA A 208 -9.70 19.48 5.32
C ALA A 208 -10.32 20.59 6.18
N GLU A 209 -10.14 20.57 7.51
CA GLU A 209 -10.60 21.65 8.40
C GLU A 209 -9.89 22.98 8.10
N VAL A 210 -8.58 22.94 7.86
CA VAL A 210 -7.81 24.12 7.46
C VAL A 210 -8.34 24.65 6.13
N ARG A 211 -8.46 23.78 5.13
CA ARG A 211 -8.98 24.14 3.80
C ARG A 211 -10.39 24.69 3.86
N LEU A 212 -11.26 24.11 4.69
CA LEU A 212 -12.63 24.58 4.86
C LEU A 212 -12.68 25.99 5.44
N ARG A 213 -11.79 26.31 6.40
CA ARG A 213 -11.67 27.66 6.97
C ARG A 213 -11.13 28.67 5.96
N GLU A 214 -10.12 28.29 5.18
CA GLU A 214 -9.47 29.18 4.22
C GLU A 214 -10.32 29.42 2.97
N ALA A 215 -10.94 28.37 2.44
CA ALA A 215 -11.77 28.41 1.22
C ALA A 215 -13.25 28.70 1.50
N ARG A 216 -13.63 29.05 2.74
CA ARG A 216 -15.03 29.28 3.14
C ARG A 216 -15.76 30.25 2.22
N THR A 217 -15.09 31.34 1.83
CA THR A 217 -15.66 32.34 0.92
C THR A 217 -15.95 31.74 -0.45
N ASP A 218 -15.10 30.85 -0.96
CA ASP A 218 -15.31 30.20 -2.25
C ASP A 218 -16.46 29.19 -2.19
N PHE A 219 -16.61 28.47 -1.07
CA PHE A 219 -17.76 27.59 -0.82
C PHE A 219 -19.08 28.38 -0.73
N LEU A 220 -19.06 29.58 -0.16
CA LEU A 220 -20.26 30.42 -0.03
C LEU A 220 -20.57 31.26 -1.27
N ARG A 221 -19.62 31.42 -2.20
CA ARG A 221 -19.83 32.22 -3.42
C ARG A 221 -21.06 31.76 -4.22
N PRO A 222 -21.27 30.48 -4.54
CA PRO A 222 -22.48 30.03 -5.23
C PRO A 222 -23.77 30.31 -4.46
N VAL A 223 -23.72 30.25 -3.12
CA VAL A 223 -24.85 30.60 -2.26
C VAL A 223 -25.17 32.09 -2.40
N HIS A 224 -24.15 32.95 -2.37
CA HIS A 224 -24.30 34.39 -2.52
C HIS A 224 -24.80 34.80 -3.90
N GLU A 225 -24.40 34.08 -4.96
CA GLU A 225 -24.95 34.27 -6.32
C GLU A 225 -26.47 34.02 -6.35
N VAL A 226 -26.93 32.91 -5.76
CA VAL A 226 -28.38 32.60 -5.68
C VAL A 226 -29.11 33.64 -4.82
N LEU A 227 -28.50 34.06 -3.71
CA LEU A 227 -29.07 35.10 -2.85
C LEU A 227 -29.21 36.45 -3.57
N ALA A 228 -28.23 36.83 -4.39
CA ALA A 228 -28.29 38.05 -5.19
C ALA A 228 -29.45 38.01 -6.20
N VAL A 229 -29.65 36.87 -6.87
CA VAL A 229 -30.81 36.63 -7.74
C VAL A 229 -32.11 36.75 -6.97
N ALA A 230 -32.20 36.12 -5.79
CA ALA A 230 -33.39 36.19 -4.96
C ALA A 230 -33.72 37.62 -4.50
N TYR A 231 -32.71 38.41 -4.10
CA TYR A 231 -32.92 39.81 -3.74
C TYR A 231 -33.36 40.66 -4.92
N ARG A 232 -32.75 40.47 -6.09
CA ARG A 232 -33.16 41.15 -7.32
C ARG A 232 -34.64 40.91 -7.59
N ASP A 233 -35.04 39.64 -7.60
CA ASP A 233 -36.39 39.24 -7.97
C ASP A 233 -37.41 39.74 -6.92
N ALA A 234 -37.07 39.69 -5.63
CA ALA A 234 -37.90 40.23 -4.55
C ALA A 234 -38.09 41.75 -4.63
N ILE A 235 -37.04 42.52 -4.93
CA ILE A 235 -37.14 43.99 -5.08
C ILE A 235 -37.97 44.35 -6.31
N VAL A 236 -37.77 43.64 -7.43
CA VAL A 236 -38.54 43.82 -8.66
C VAL A 236 -40.03 43.52 -8.42
N GLU A 237 -40.35 42.43 -7.71
CA GLU A 237 -41.72 42.07 -7.36
C GLU A 237 -42.37 43.13 -6.44
N TYR A 238 -41.63 43.58 -5.42
CA TYR A 238 -42.09 44.65 -4.53
C TYR A 238 -42.42 45.93 -5.30
N ALA A 239 -41.50 46.39 -6.15
CA ALA A 239 -41.69 47.59 -6.97
C ALA A 239 -42.92 47.48 -7.88
N ARG A 240 -43.09 46.34 -8.57
CA ARG A 240 -44.27 46.08 -9.43
C ARG A 240 -45.58 46.09 -8.63
N THR A 241 -45.58 45.49 -7.45
CA THR A 241 -46.78 45.40 -6.60
C THR A 241 -47.21 46.75 -6.06
N HIS A 242 -46.26 47.69 -5.88
CA HIS A 242 -46.52 49.04 -5.37
C HIS A 242 -46.61 50.09 -6.48
N GLY A 243 -46.85 49.66 -7.73
CA GLY A 243 -47.14 50.58 -8.83
C GLY A 243 -45.93 51.38 -9.33
N ALA A 244 -44.70 50.89 -9.09
CA ALA A 244 -43.51 51.58 -9.51
C ALA A 244 -43.45 51.74 -11.04
N GLN A 245 -43.04 52.93 -11.49
CA GLN A 245 -42.88 53.29 -12.89
C GLN A 245 -41.39 53.27 -13.28
N ASP A 246 -41.09 53.08 -14.56
CA ASP A 246 -39.74 53.07 -15.14
C ASP A 246 -38.72 52.15 -14.44
N LEU A 247 -39.15 50.93 -14.04
CA LEU A 247 -38.26 49.92 -13.46
C LEU A 247 -37.14 49.54 -14.44
N ARG A 248 -35.90 49.84 -14.07
CA ARG A 248 -34.67 49.43 -14.77
C ARG A 248 -33.83 48.57 -13.84
N VAL A 249 -33.38 47.44 -14.37
CA VAL A 249 -32.44 46.54 -13.70
C VAL A 249 -31.24 46.42 -14.61
N ASP A 250 -30.08 46.83 -14.10
CA ASP A 250 -28.81 46.74 -14.81
C ASP A 250 -27.78 46.07 -13.90
N GLU A 251 -26.88 45.29 -14.49
CA GLU A 251 -25.84 44.56 -13.77
C GLU A 251 -24.49 44.96 -14.36
N THR A 252 -23.67 45.67 -13.57
CA THR A 252 -22.38 46.20 -14.02
C THR A 252 -21.32 45.91 -12.97
N ASP A 253 -20.22 45.26 -13.37
CA ASP A 253 -19.07 44.92 -12.51
C ASP A 253 -19.43 44.23 -11.18
N GLY A 254 -20.40 43.30 -11.22
CA GLY A 254 -20.87 42.58 -10.04
C GLY A 254 -21.74 43.42 -9.09
N THR A 255 -22.13 44.63 -9.50
CA THR A 255 -23.09 45.48 -8.80
C THR A 255 -24.44 45.42 -9.50
N LEU A 256 -25.48 45.08 -8.75
CA LEU A 256 -26.86 45.08 -9.21
C LEU A 256 -27.47 46.48 -8.97
N ASN A 257 -27.77 47.19 -10.06
CA ASN A 257 -28.43 48.49 -10.04
C ASN A 257 -29.92 48.31 -10.34
N ILE A 258 -30.78 48.55 -9.35
CA ILE A 258 -32.23 48.58 -9.52
C ILE A 258 -32.71 50.02 -9.33
N GLN A 259 -33.28 50.60 -10.38
CA GLN A 259 -33.88 51.94 -10.36
C GLN A 259 -35.37 51.85 -10.65
N PHE A 260 -36.19 52.52 -9.85
CA PHE A 260 -37.62 52.67 -10.09
C PHE A 260 -38.14 53.93 -9.41
N GLU A 261 -39.19 54.51 -9.96
CA GLU A 261 -39.89 55.65 -9.38
C GLU A 261 -41.16 55.18 -8.67
N MET A 262 -41.44 55.70 -7.48
CA MET A 262 -42.70 55.47 -6.77
C MET A 262 -43.42 56.80 -6.57
N GLU A 263 -44.74 56.82 -6.78
CA GLU A 263 -45.57 57.95 -6.34
C GLU A 263 -45.59 58.00 -4.81
N ALA A 264 -45.36 59.19 -4.25
CA ALA A 264 -45.31 59.43 -2.80
C ALA A 264 -46.70 59.43 -2.14
#